data_AF-A0A962BX90-F1
#
_entry.id   AF-A0A962BX90-F1
#
_cell.length_a   1.000
_cell.length_b   1.000
_cell.length_c   1.000
_cell.angle_alpha   90.00
_cell.angle_beta   90.00
_cell.angle_gamma   90.00
#
_symmetry.space_group_name_H-M   'P 1'
#
loop_
_entity.id
_entity.type
_entity.pdbx_description
1 polymer ?
#
loop_
_entity_poly.entity_id
_entity_poly.type
_entity_poly.pdbx_seq_one_letter_code
_entity_poly.pdbx_strand_id
1 'polypeptide(L)' 'MSDASASSPRTLFDKLWDAHAVVPESDDAPAVLYIDLHLIHEVTTPQAFAELDA' A
#
# COMPACT_ATOMS: atom_id res chain seq x y z
N MET A 1 29.83 18.62 15.94
CA MET A 1 28.95 17.52 16.41
C MET A 1 28.38 16.89 15.15
N SER A 2 28.72 15.62 14.95
CA SER A 2 28.41 14.80 13.78
C SER A 2 26.90 14.80 13.49
N ASP A 3 26.50 14.89 12.22
CA ASP A 3 25.71 13.79 11.68
C ASP A 3 25.80 13.69 10.15
N ALA A 4 26.49 12.65 9.70
CA ALA A 4 26.40 12.16 8.35
C ALA A 4 25.18 11.24 8.29
N SER A 5 24.03 11.74 7.83
CA SER A 5 22.92 10.85 7.49
C SER A 5 23.22 10.17 6.15
N ALA A 6 24.09 9.17 6.19
CA ALA A 6 24.08 8.13 5.18
C ALA A 6 22.73 7.44 5.31
N SER A 7 21.81 7.70 4.38
CA SER A 7 20.54 6.98 4.34
C SER A 7 20.86 5.49 4.31
N SER A 8 20.55 4.78 5.40
CA SER A 8 20.77 3.34 5.51
C SER A 8 20.28 2.67 4.22
N PRO A 9 21.02 1.70 3.67
CA PRO A 9 20.60 1.01 2.46
C PRO A 9 19.17 0.51 2.62
N ARG A 10 18.25 1.06 1.82
CA ARG A 10 16.84 0.65 1.81
C ARG A 10 16.64 -0.53 0.87
N THR A 11 15.85 -1.50 1.32
CA THR A 11 15.44 -2.62 0.48
C THR A 11 14.51 -2.15 -0.64
N LEU A 12 14.27 -2.98 -1.65
CA LEU A 12 13.25 -2.68 -2.66
C LEU A 12 11.86 -2.60 -2.04
N PHE A 13 11.60 -3.44 -1.04
CA PHE A 13 10.35 -3.43 -0.29
C PHE A 13 10.11 -2.07 0.37
N ASP A 14 11.09 -1.55 1.12
CA ASP A 14 10.96 -0.26 1.80
C ASP A 14 10.67 0.87 0.81
N LYS A 15 11.39 0.87 -0.32
CA LYS A 15 11.21 1.89 -1.36
C LYS A 15 9.81 1.84 -1.98
N LEU A 16 9.29 0.65 -2.25
CA LEU A 16 7.95 0.48 -2.82
C LEU A 16 6.87 0.85 -1.80
N TRP A 17 7.02 0.39 -0.55
CA TRP A 17 6.10 0.71 0.53
C TRP A 17 5.98 2.23 0.73
N ASP A 18 7.12 2.92 0.89
CA ASP A 18 7.17 4.38 1.08
C ASP A 18 6.54 5.15 -0.10
N ALA A 19 6.64 4.62 -1.32
CA ALA A 19 6.10 5.27 -2.50
C ALA A 19 4.57 5.17 -2.63
N HIS A 20 3.94 4.17 -1.99
CA HIS A 20 2.50 3.89 -2.12
C HIS A 20 1.71 4.17 -0.84
N ALA A 21 2.35 4.37 0.31
CA ALA A 21 1.67 4.75 1.54
C ALA A 21 1.08 6.17 1.44
N VAL A 22 -0.24 6.26 1.53
CA VAL A 22 -1.00 7.54 1.54
C VAL A 22 -1.22 8.01 2.97
N VAL A 23 -1.49 7.06 3.87
CA VAL A 23 -1.58 7.29 5.31
C VAL A 23 -0.70 6.25 6.00
N PRO A 24 0.25 6.67 6.86
CA PRO A 24 1.05 5.73 7.62
C PRO A 24 0.17 4.95 8.61
N GLU A 25 0.64 3.77 8.98
CA GLU A 25 0.07 3.01 10.10
C GLU A 25 0.12 3.82 11.40
N SER A 26 -0.85 3.58 12.26
CA SER A 26 -0.95 4.13 13.62
C SER A 26 -1.46 3.04 14.57
N ASP A 27 -1.38 3.31 15.87
CA ASP A 27 -1.89 2.38 16.89
C ASP A 27 -3.40 2.08 16.73
N ASP A 28 -4.15 3.00 16.12
CA ASP A 28 -5.60 2.89 15.95
C ASP A 28 -6.01 2.31 14.59
N ALA A 29 -5.12 2.33 13.58
CA ALA A 29 -5.46 1.95 12.20
C ALA A 29 -4.26 1.52 11.36
N PRO A 30 -4.42 0.52 10.46
CA PRO A 30 -3.38 0.12 9.53
C PRO A 30 -3.08 1.21 8.49
N ALA A 31 -1.93 1.09 7.83
CA ALA A 31 -1.56 1.96 6.73
C ALA A 31 -2.57 1.89 5.57
N VAL A 32 -2.79 3.03 4.91
CA VAL A 32 -3.58 3.11 3.67
C VAL A 32 -2.61 3.19 2.51
N LEU A 33 -2.74 2.25 1.57
CA LEU A 33 -1.89 2.16 0.38
C LEU A 33 -2.68 2.55 -0.87
N TYR A 34 -2.04 3.30 -1.75
CA TYR A 34 -2.49 3.50 -3.12
C TYR A 34 -2.11 2.28 -3.95
N ILE A 35 -3.05 1.77 -4.75
CA ILE A 35 -2.83 0.62 -5.62
C ILE A 35 -3.06 1.04 -7.07
N ASP A 36 -1.98 1.08 -7.85
CA ASP A 36 -2.01 1.54 -9.25
C ASP A 36 -2.78 0.62 -10.19
N LEU A 37 -2.78 -0.68 -9.92
CA LEU A 37 -3.41 -1.68 -10.77
C LEU A 37 -3.98 -2.83 -9.95
N HIS A 38 -5.28 -3.05 -10.08
CA HIS A 38 -5.97 -4.23 -9.58
C HIS A 38 -6.20 -5.20 -10.72
N LEU A 39 -5.51 -6.34 -10.69
CA LEU A 39 -5.78 -7.46 -11.62
C LEU A 39 -6.63 -8.48 -10.89
N ILE A 40 -7.86 -8.64 -11.35
CA ILE A 40 -8.81 -9.62 -10.82
C ILE A 40 -9.00 -10.67 -11.91
N HIS A 41 -8.74 -11.93 -11.57
CA HIS A 41 -9.12 -13.05 -12.42
C HIS A 41 -10.25 -13.79 -11.72
N GLU A 42 -11.42 -13.81 -12.35
CA GLU A 42 -12.63 -14.26 -11.67
C GLU A 42 -13.34 -15.39 -12.42
N VAL A 43 -13.89 -16.32 -11.64
CA VAL A 43 -14.73 -17.42 -12.14
C VAL A 43 -16.15 -17.33 -11.52
N THR A 44 -16.44 -16.32 -10.68
CA THR A 44 -17.71 -16.15 -9.93
C THR A 44 -18.18 -14.69 -9.83
N THR A 45 -18.08 -13.95 -10.94
CA THR A 45 -18.35 -12.50 -11.08
C THR A 45 -19.63 -11.88 -10.55
N PRO A 46 -20.76 -12.58 -10.40
CA PRO A 46 -21.97 -11.90 -9.92
C PRO A 46 -21.87 -11.38 -8.47
N GLN A 47 -21.10 -12.01 -7.57
CA GLN A 47 -21.12 -11.67 -6.14
C GLN A 47 -20.22 -10.49 -5.77
N ALA A 48 -19.06 -10.33 -6.40
CA ALA A 48 -18.09 -9.29 -6.03
C ALA A 48 -18.53 -7.86 -6.43
N PHE A 49 -19.39 -7.73 -7.43
CA PHE A 49 -19.87 -6.44 -7.93
C PHE A 49 -21.24 -6.03 -7.37
N ALA A 50 -21.95 -6.94 -6.69
CA ALA A 50 -23.27 -6.65 -6.12
C ALA A 50 -23.26 -5.55 -5.04
N GLU A 51 -22.11 -5.30 -4.41
CA GLU A 51 -21.94 -4.26 -3.38
C GLU A 51 -21.63 -2.86 -3.97
N LEU A 52 -21.37 -2.75 -5.27
CA LEU A 52 -21.09 -1.48 -5.94
C LEU A 52 -22.35 -0.78 -6.49
N ASP A 53 -23.46 -1.52 -6.64
CA ASP A 53 -24.75 -1.02 -7.16
C ASP A 53 -25.78 -0.69 -6.05
N ALA A 54 -25.39 -0.76 -4.77
CA ALA A 54 -26.23 -0.44 -3.60
C ALA A 54 -25.95 0.95 -3.02
#